data_AF-A0A3D3ZC58-F1
#
_entry.id   AF-A0A3D3ZC58-F1
#
_cell.length_a   1.000
_cell.length_b   1.000
_cell.length_c   1.000
_cell.angle_alpha   90.00
_cell.angle_beta   90.00
_cell.angle_gamma   90.00
#
_symmetry.space_group_name_H-M   'P 1'
#
loop_
_entity.id
_entity.type
_entity.pdbx_description
1 polymer ?
#
loop_
_entity_poly.entity_id
_entity_poly.type
_entity_poly.pdbx_seq_one_letter_code
_entity_poly.pdbx_strand_id
1 'polypeptide(L)'
;SRASVKKAVTGYREINLRAMKLIKDGGFLATCSCSHFVDYGLFTQTIGQAARNVRKRLRQVEYRTQAPDHPILWDAEDSYYLKFYIFQVCDVK
;
A
#
# COMPACT_ATOMS: atom_id res chain seq x y z
N SER A 1 6.55 -12.08 -14.37
CA SER A 1 5.82 -11.78 -15.63
C SER A 1 4.69 -10.79 -15.35
N ARG A 2 4.26 -9.97 -16.33
CA ARG A 2 3.19 -8.96 -16.15
C ARG A 2 1.86 -9.55 -15.65
N ALA A 3 1.59 -10.83 -15.94
CA ALA A 3 0.42 -11.55 -15.45
C ALA A 3 0.45 -11.74 -13.92
N SER A 4 1.63 -11.99 -13.33
CA SER A 4 1.79 -12.11 -11.88
C SER A 4 1.53 -10.78 -11.17
N VAL A 5 1.91 -9.66 -11.77
CA VAL A 5 1.66 -8.31 -11.22
C VAL A 5 0.17 -8.03 -11.13
N LYS A 6 -0.59 -8.32 -12.19
CA LYS A 6 -2.06 -8.15 -12.17
C LYS A 6 -2.73 -8.98 -11.08
N LYS A 7 -2.31 -10.23 -10.90
CA LYS A 7 -2.81 -11.09 -9.81
C LYS A 7 -2.43 -10.53 -8.43
N ALA A 8 -1.20 -10.08 -8.26
CA ALA A 8 -0.72 -9.48 -7.02
C ALA A 8 -1.52 -8.21 -6.65
N VAL A 9 -1.76 -7.31 -7.61
CA VAL A 9 -2.57 -6.09 -7.42
C VAL A 9 -3.97 -6.43 -6.92
N THR A 10 -4.63 -7.43 -7.51
CA THR A 10 -5.94 -7.88 -7.05
C THR A 10 -5.88 -8.40 -5.60
N GLY A 11 -4.85 -9.17 -5.25
CA GLY A 11 -4.62 -9.65 -3.88
C GLY A 11 -4.40 -8.50 -2.90
N TYR A 12 -3.52 -7.54 -3.24
CA TYR A 12 -3.27 -6.35 -2.43
C TYR A 12 -4.53 -5.50 -2.23
N ARG A 13 -5.35 -5.35 -3.27
CA ARG A 13 -6.62 -4.64 -3.15
C ARG A 13 -7.55 -5.35 -2.16
N GLU A 14 -7.70 -6.66 -2.29
CA GLU A 14 -8.63 -7.44 -1.48
C GLU A 14 -8.22 -7.48 0.00
N ILE A 15 -6.93 -7.69 0.30
CA ILE A 15 -6.45 -7.73 1.69
C ILE A 15 -6.60 -6.37 2.38
N ASN A 16 -6.26 -5.28 1.69
CA ASN A 16 -6.40 -3.92 2.23
C ASN A 16 -7.88 -3.54 2.39
N LEU A 17 -8.74 -3.96 1.46
CA LEU A 17 -10.19 -3.78 1.55
C LEU A 17 -10.75 -4.45 2.81
N ARG A 18 -10.39 -5.72 3.06
CA ARG A 18 -10.82 -6.45 4.25
C ARG A 18 -10.28 -5.83 5.54
N ALA A 19 -9.01 -5.43 5.55
CA ALA A 19 -8.41 -4.77 6.71
C ALA A 19 -9.17 -3.47 7.07
N MET A 20 -9.45 -2.61 6.10
CA MET A 20 -10.18 -1.36 6.34
C MET A 20 -11.64 -1.56 6.81
N LYS A 21 -12.27 -2.69 6.48
CA LYS A 21 -13.61 -3.03 7.02
C LYS A 21 -13.57 -3.40 8.50
N LEU A 22 -12.46 -3.98 8.97
CA LEU A 22 -12.28 -4.42 10.36
C LEU A 22 -11.79 -3.30 11.28
N ILE A 23 -11.08 -2.32 10.72
CA ILE A 23 -10.56 -1.18 11.48
C ILE A 23 -11.71 -0.25 11.87
N LYS A 24 -11.79 0.06 13.17
CA LYS A 24 -12.73 1.03 13.73
C LYS A 24 -12.41 2.45 13.25
N ASP A 25 -13.39 3.34 13.28
CA ASP A 25 -13.18 4.76 12.98
C ASP A 25 -12.08 5.35 13.87
N GLY A 26 -11.13 6.05 13.25
CA GLY A 26 -9.94 6.62 13.89
C GLY A 26 -8.78 5.63 14.11
N GLY A 27 -8.94 4.34 13.79
CA GLY A 27 -7.89 3.32 13.90
C GLY A 27 -6.81 3.43 12.81
N PHE A 28 -5.78 2.58 12.89
CA PHE A 28 -4.62 2.65 12.00
C PHE A 28 -4.49 1.40 11.11
N LEU A 29 -4.10 1.62 9.85
CA LEU A 29 -3.73 0.61 8.88
C LEU A 29 -2.25 0.76 8.56
N ALA A 30 -1.44 -0.23 8.93
CA ALA A 30 -0.09 -0.40 8.44
C ALA A 30 -0.09 -1.43 7.30
N THR A 31 0.34 -1.04 6.11
CA THR A 31 0.29 -1.89 4.92
C THR A 31 1.54 -1.73 4.08
N CYS A 32 2.03 -2.82 3.51
CA CYS A 32 3.30 -2.83 2.79
C CYS A 32 3.34 -3.77 1.60
N SER A 33 4.26 -3.49 0.69
CA SER A 33 4.66 -4.37 -0.41
C SER A 33 6.18 -4.39 -0.49
N CYS A 34 6.77 -5.59 -0.52
CA CYS A 34 8.21 -5.82 -0.71
C CYS A 34 8.54 -6.25 -2.15
N SER A 35 7.60 -6.14 -3.09
CA SER A 35 7.79 -6.56 -4.47
C SER A 35 8.35 -5.41 -5.31
N HIS A 36 9.48 -5.63 -6.00
CA HIS A 36 10.02 -4.67 -6.97
C HIS A 36 9.07 -4.45 -8.14
N PHE A 37 8.31 -5.49 -8.56
CA PHE A 37 7.31 -5.38 -9.62
C PHE A 37 6.08 -4.54 -9.26
N VAL A 38 5.92 -4.17 -7.99
CA VAL A 38 4.85 -3.28 -7.55
C VAL A 38 5.51 -1.95 -7.20
N ASP A 39 5.48 -1.04 -8.15
CA ASP A 39 5.98 0.31 -7.96
C ASP A 39 5.10 1.11 -6.98
N TYR A 40 5.62 2.26 -6.57
CA TYR A 40 4.95 3.19 -5.67
C TYR A 40 3.57 3.62 -6.18
N GLY A 41 3.46 3.97 -7.46
CA GLY A 41 2.22 4.48 -8.06
C GLY A 41 1.13 3.41 -8.07
N LEU A 42 1.48 2.19 -8.49
CA LEU A 42 0.60 1.04 -8.53
C LEU A 42 0.11 0.66 -7.14
N PHE A 43 0.99 0.63 -6.13
CA PHE A 43 0.60 0.33 -4.76
C PHE A 43 -0.35 1.39 -4.19
N THR A 44 -0.01 2.67 -4.40
CA THR A 44 -0.81 3.82 -3.95
C THR A 44 -2.20 3.79 -4.59
N GLN A 45 -2.29 3.54 -5.90
CA GLN A 45 -3.54 3.41 -6.61
C GLN A 45 -4.37 2.24 -6.06
N THR A 46 -3.73 1.10 -5.79
CA THR A 46 -4.37 -0.11 -5.27
C THR A 46 -5.01 0.13 -3.91
N ILE A 47 -4.29 0.77 -2.98
CA ILE A 47 -4.81 1.14 -1.66
C ILE A 47 -5.95 2.15 -1.80
N GLY A 48 -5.79 3.17 -2.66
CA GLY A 48 -6.83 4.16 -2.92
C GLY A 48 -8.12 3.56 -3.49
N GLN A 49 -8.01 2.57 -4.37
CA GLN A 49 -9.16 1.80 -4.87
C GLN A 49 -9.84 1.00 -3.74
N ALA A 50 -9.05 0.33 -2.88
CA ALA A 50 -9.59 -0.40 -1.75
C ALA A 50 -10.37 0.52 -0.80
N ALA A 51 -9.82 1.68 -0.45
CA ALA A 51 -10.46 2.67 0.42
C ALA A 51 -11.78 3.20 -0.15
N ARG A 52 -11.81 3.53 -1.45
CA ARG A 52 -13.05 3.95 -2.15
C ARG A 52 -14.13 2.87 -2.09
N ASN A 53 -13.76 1.60 -2.27
CA ASN A 53 -14.71 0.48 -2.26
C ASN A 53 -15.36 0.25 -0.89
N VAL A 54 -14.67 0.59 0.21
CA VAL A 54 -15.19 0.45 1.57
C VAL A 54 -15.74 1.75 2.15
N ARG A 55 -15.75 2.83 1.36
CA ARG A 55 -16.19 4.17 1.77
C ARG A 55 -15.47 4.64 3.04
N LYS A 56 -14.15 4.43 3.10
CA LYS A 56 -13.29 4.96 4.15
C LYS A 56 -12.40 6.05 3.58
N ARG A 57 -12.14 7.09 4.38
CA ARG A 57 -11.13 8.11 4.12
C ARG A 57 -9.83 7.68 4.79
N LEU A 58 -8.74 7.63 4.03
CA LEU A 58 -7.40 7.40 4.56
C LEU A 58 -6.69 8.73 4.76
N ARG A 59 -6.14 8.95 5.96
CA ARG A 59 -5.20 10.03 6.24
C ARG A 59 -3.79 9.45 6.32
N GLN A 60 -2.90 9.86 5.43
CA GLN A 60 -1.52 9.39 5.46
C GLN A 60 -0.81 9.94 6.69
N VAL A 61 -0.31 9.04 7.53
CA VAL A 61 0.48 9.38 8.71
C VAL A 61 1.95 9.35 8.33
N GLU A 62 2.37 8.27 7.66
CA GLU A 62 3.76 8.06 7.28
C GLU A 62 3.85 7.22 6.01
N TYR A 63 4.87 7.52 5.21
CA TYR A 63 5.36 6.63 4.17
C TYR A 63 6.82 6.31 4.47
N ARG A 64 7.16 5.02 4.46
CA ARG A 64 8.51 4.53 4.69
C ARG A 64 8.96 3.62 3.55
N THR A 65 10.27 3.51 3.42
CA THR A 65 10.96 2.60 2.51
C THR A 65 11.81 1.64 3.32
N GLN A 66 12.61 0.81 2.63
CA GLN A 66 13.58 -0.04 3.31
C GLN A 66 14.57 0.77 4.15
N ALA A 67 15.14 0.10 5.15
CA ALA A 67 16.10 0.68 6.07
C ALA A 67 17.40 1.09 5.35
N PRO A 68 18.20 2.01 5.91
CA PRO A 68 19.38 2.56 5.24
C PRO A 68 20.52 1.54 5.02
N ASP A 69 20.46 0.38 5.67
CA ASP A 69 21.32 -0.77 5.40
C ASP A 69 20.99 -1.47 4.06
N HIS A 70 19.85 -1.12 3.45
CA HIS A 70 19.41 -1.54 2.12
C HIS A 70 19.20 -0.30 1.23
N PRO A 71 20.28 0.35 0.75
CA PRO A 71 20.17 1.62 0.03
C PRO A 71 19.38 1.47 -1.28
N ILE A 72 18.57 2.50 -1.59
CA ILE A 72 17.93 2.64 -2.89
C ILE A 72 18.95 3.25 -3.85
N LEU A 73 19.30 2.48 -4.88
CA LEU A 73 20.20 2.88 -5.94
C LEU A 73 19.38 3.55 -7.06
N TRP A 74 19.72 4.80 -7.38
CA TRP A 74 18.98 5.56 -8.40
C TRP A 74 19.18 4.99 -9.82
N ASP A 75 20.32 4.34 -10.06
CA ASP A 75 20.64 3.70 -11.33
C ASP A 75 20.09 2.26 -11.42
N ALA A 76 19.45 1.75 -10.36
CA ALA A 76 18.87 0.40 -10.34
C ALA A 76 17.47 0.43 -9.71
N GLU A 77 16.44 0.60 -10.55
CA GLU A 77 15.04 0.67 -10.13
C GLU A 77 14.59 -0.52 -9.27
N ASP A 78 15.14 -1.71 -9.53
CA ASP A 78 14.84 -2.94 -8.78
C ASP A 78 15.27 -2.87 -7.31
N SER A 79 16.20 -1.96 -6.96
CA SER A 79 16.60 -1.71 -5.57
C SER A 79 15.48 -1.08 -4.76
N TYR A 80 14.54 -0.35 -5.38
CA TYR A 80 13.42 0.27 -4.68
C TYR A 80 12.23 -0.71 -4.55
N TYR A 81 12.37 -1.69 -3.66
CA TYR A 81 11.37 -2.75 -3.52
C TYR A 81 10.35 -2.51 -2.40
N LEU A 82 10.73 -1.91 -1.26
CA LEU A 82 9.84 -1.76 -0.10
C LEU A 82 9.03 -0.46 -0.15
N LYS A 83 7.71 -0.61 -0.09
CA LYS A 83 6.76 0.48 0.10
C LYS A 83 5.95 0.20 1.35
N PHE A 84 5.99 1.10 2.31
CA PHE A 84 5.31 0.91 3.59
C PHE A 84 4.49 2.15 3.93
N TYR A 85 3.18 1.98 4.05
CA TYR A 85 2.26 3.04 4.41
C TYR A 85 1.69 2.83 5.81
N ILE A 86 1.56 3.94 6.53
CA ILE A 86 0.73 4.02 7.73
C ILE A 86 -0.37 5.04 7.46
N PHE A 87 -1.61 4.58 7.55
CA PHE A 87 -2.80 5.43 7.44
C PHE A 87 -3.60 5.42 8.74
N GLN A 88 -4.20 6.55 9.05
CA GLN A 88 -5.37 6.58 9.92
C GLN A 88 -6.62 6.39 9.07
N VAL A 89 -7.43 5.40 9.41
CA VAL A 89 -8.68 5.06 8.73
C VAL A 89 -9.82 5.85 9.38
N CYS A 90 -10.59 6.57 8.58
CA CYS A 90 -11.70 7.40 9.04
C CYS A 90 -12.97 7.13 8.24
N ASP A 91 -14.11 7.22 8.90
CA ASP A 91 -15.39 7.08 8.23
C ASP A 91 -15.70 8.33 7.40
N VAL A 92 -16.26 8.12 6.21
CA VAL A 92 -16.72 9.24 5.37
C VAL A 92 -18.04 9.72 5.96
N LYS A 93 -18.01 10.91 6.59
CA LYS A 93 -19.21 11.64 7.01
C LYS A 93 -19.96 12.20 5.80
#